data_AF-A0A653LMJ2-F1
#
_entry.id   AF-A0A653LMJ2-F1
#
_cell.length_a   1.000
_cell.length_b   1.000
_cell.length_c   1.000
_cell.angle_alpha   90.00
_cell.angle_beta   90.00
_cell.angle_gamma   90.00
#
_symmetry.space_group_name_H-M   'P 1'
#
loop_
_entity.id
_entity.type
_entity.pdbx_description
1 polymer ?
#
loop_
_entity_poly.entity_id
_entity_poly.type
_entity_poly.pdbx_seq_one_letter_code
_entity_poly.pdbx_strand_id
1 'polypeptide(L)'
;MIEASAKEKGITSGRLVQKIDAMRAADLIREDTKDAAHEIREFGNDMAHGDIAVQVNAEDAAEILALMDEILQEVFQGPARTARVRQRRVERENQTP
;
A
#
# COMPACT_ATOMS: atom_id res chain seq x y z
N MET A 1 4.79 -4.36 6.46
CA MET A 1 4.52 -3.06 5.82
C MET A 1 3.02 -2.77 5.75
N ILE A 2 2.23 -3.58 5.04
CA ILE A 2 0.78 -3.35 4.82
C ILE A 2 0.02 -3.08 6.12
N GLU A 3 0.24 -3.89 7.17
CA GLU A 3 -0.39 -3.66 8.47
C GLU A 3 -0.01 -2.31 9.10
N ALA A 4 1.26 -1.91 8.97
CA ALA A 4 1.72 -0.63 9.51
C ALA A 4 1.10 0.54 8.74
N SER A 5 1.00 0.43 7.41
CA SER A 5 0.32 1.42 6.56
C SER A 5 -1.14 1.60 6.96
N ALA A 6 -1.85 0.49 7.20
CA ALA A 6 -3.24 0.53 7.68
C ALA A 6 -3.35 1.24 9.04
N LYS A 7 -2.46 0.92 9.99
CA LYS A 7 -2.42 1.55 11.32
C LYS A 7 -2.17 3.06 11.24
N GLU A 8 -1.25 3.49 10.37
CA GLU A 8 -0.95 4.91 10.14
C GLU A 8 -2.16 5.67 9.59
N LYS A 9 -3.03 4.99 8.84
CA LYS A 9 -4.31 5.54 8.34
C LYS A 9 -5.48 5.35 9.30
N GLY A 10 -5.22 4.96 10.55
CA GLY A 10 -6.23 4.82 11.60
C GLY A 10 -6.95 3.45 11.64
N ILE A 11 -6.58 2.51 10.77
CA ILE A 11 -7.17 1.16 10.72
C ILE A 11 -6.36 0.23 11.62
N THR A 12 -6.73 0.17 12.91
CA THR A 12 -5.92 -0.48 13.95
C THR A 12 -6.45 -1.83 14.42
N SER A 13 -7.75 -2.09 14.26
CA SER A 13 -8.43 -3.31 14.71
C SER A 13 -8.56 -4.37 13.63
N GLY A 14 -8.85 -5.61 14.03
CA GLY A 14 -9.03 -6.75 13.13
C GLY A 14 -7.73 -7.43 12.66
N ARG A 15 -7.89 -8.52 11.90
CA ARG A 15 -6.80 -9.25 11.25
C ARG A 15 -6.33 -8.51 9.98
N LEU A 16 -5.14 -8.84 9.48
CA LEU A 16 -4.57 -8.19 8.29
C LEU A 16 -5.52 -8.21 7.07
N VAL A 17 -6.22 -9.32 6.83
CA VAL A 17 -7.26 -9.39 5.78
C VAL A 17 -8.31 -8.28 5.93
N GLN A 18 -8.88 -8.11 7.13
CA GLN A 18 -9.89 -7.10 7.42
C GLN A 18 -9.33 -5.68 7.30
N LYS A 19 -8.04 -5.49 7.63
CA LYS A 19 -7.37 -4.20 7.47
C LYS A 19 -7.19 -3.82 6.00
N ILE A 20 -6.88 -4.79 5.14
CA ILE A 20 -6.77 -4.59 3.69
C ILE A 20 -8.14 -4.20 3.11
N ASP A 21 -9.20 -4.92 3.48
CA ASP A 21 -10.56 -4.61 3.05
C ASP A 21 -10.99 -3.20 3.51
N ALA A 22 -10.64 -2.85 4.75
CA ALA A 22 -10.93 -1.53 5.31
C ALA A 22 -10.16 -0.41 4.59
N MET A 23 -8.91 -0.64 4.16
CA MET A 23 -8.17 0.34 3.36
C MET A 23 -8.85 0.59 2.02
N ARG A 24 -9.35 -0.46 1.37
CA ARG A 24 -10.13 -0.33 0.14
C ARG A 24 -11.45 0.40 0.39
N ALA A 25 -12.19 0.03 1.43
CA ALA A 25 -13.46 0.65 1.78
C ALA A 25 -13.34 2.14 2.16
N ALA A 26 -12.15 2.56 2.62
CA ALA A 26 -11.82 3.96 2.90
C ALA A 26 -11.22 4.71 1.68
N ASP A 27 -11.24 4.10 0.48
CA ASP A 27 -10.66 4.62 -0.76
C ASP A 27 -9.17 5.04 -0.61
N LEU A 28 -8.44 4.38 0.29
CA LEU A 28 -7.00 4.58 0.48
C LEU A 28 -6.19 3.83 -0.57
N ILE A 29 -6.76 2.74 -1.09
CA ILE A 29 -6.21 1.94 -2.18
C ILE A 29 -7.29 1.56 -3.19
N ARG A 30 -6.89 1.31 -4.44
CA ARG A 30 -7.76 0.79 -5.51
C ARG A 30 -8.04 -0.71 -5.35
N GLU A 31 -8.99 -1.22 -6.13
CA GLU A 31 -9.38 -2.64 -6.11
C GLU A 31 -8.21 -3.57 -6.43
N ASP A 32 -7.50 -3.31 -7.53
CA ASP A 32 -6.34 -4.12 -7.95
C ASP A 32 -5.24 -4.13 -6.88
N THR A 33 -5.03 -3.00 -6.20
CA THR A 33 -4.04 -2.87 -5.12
C THR A 33 -4.47 -3.60 -3.85
N LYS A 34 -5.78 -3.73 -3.60
CA LYS A 34 -6.33 -4.57 -2.53
C LYS A 34 -6.09 -6.05 -2.83
N ASP A 35 -6.30 -6.48 -4.08
CA ASP A 35 -6.03 -7.86 -4.49
C ASP A 35 -4.54 -8.19 -4.37
N ALA A 36 -3.64 -7.31 -4.87
CA ALA A 36 -2.19 -7.45 -4.67
C ALA A 36 -1.79 -7.50 -3.19
N ALA A 37 -2.43 -6.71 -2.32
CA ALA A 37 -2.18 -6.74 -0.89
C ALA A 37 -2.59 -8.09 -0.24
N HIS A 38 -3.62 -8.75 -0.76
CA HIS A 38 -3.98 -10.11 -0.34
C HIS A 38 -2.96 -11.15 -0.82
N GLU A 39 -2.45 -11.02 -2.04
CA GLU A 39 -1.39 -11.90 -2.57
C GLU A 39 -0.11 -11.80 -1.73
N ILE A 40 0.35 -10.59 -1.41
CA ILE A 40 1.53 -10.38 -0.55
C ILE A 40 1.31 -11.02 0.84
N ARG A 41 0.09 -10.94 1.38
CA ARG A 41 -0.24 -11.57 2.66
C ARG A 41 -0.15 -13.08 2.57
N GLU A 42 -0.71 -13.67 1.52
CA GLU A 42 -0.68 -15.12 1.31
C GLU A 42 0.74 -15.63 1.12
N PHE A 43 1.50 -14.98 0.23
CA PHE A 43 2.91 -15.25 0.03
C PHE A 43 3.72 -15.18 1.33
N GLY A 44 3.49 -14.14 2.14
CA GLY A 44 4.14 -13.99 3.44
C GLY A 44 3.78 -15.08 4.45
N ASN A 45 2.53 -15.57 4.43
CA ASN A 45 2.09 -16.66 5.29
C ASN A 45 2.73 -17.99 4.87
N ASP A 46 2.72 -18.29 3.56
CA ASP A 46 3.29 -19.53 3.02
C ASP A 46 4.79 -19.62 3.31
N MET A 47 5.51 -18.49 3.14
CA MET A 47 6.92 -18.36 3.50
C MET A 47 7.19 -18.58 4.99
N ALA A 48 6.31 -18.09 5.87
CA ALA A 48 6.46 -18.24 7.32
C ALA A 48 6.14 -19.65 7.83
N HIS A 49 5.26 -20.38 7.13
CA HIS A 49 4.87 -21.74 7.50
C HIS A 49 5.88 -22.82 7.08
N GLY A 50 6.89 -22.46 6.28
CA GLY A 50 8.02 -23.35 5.96
C GLY A 50 7.67 -24.50 5.01
N ASP A 51 6.47 -24.51 4.43
CA ASP A 51 6.04 -25.47 3.41
C ASP A 51 6.54 -25.04 2.01
N ILE A 52 7.81 -24.67 1.94
CA ILE A 52 8.42 -24.12 0.74
C ILE A 52 9.04 -25.28 -0.02
N ALA A 53 8.20 -26.12 -0.64
CA ALA A 53 8.66 -27.03 -1.69
C ALA A 53 9.17 -26.23 -2.92
N VAL A 54 8.77 -24.96 -3.04
CA VAL A 54 9.09 -24.05 -4.15
C VAL A 54 10.04 -22.96 -3.68
N GLN A 55 11.32 -23.10 -3.99
CA GLN A 55 12.35 -22.13 -3.62
C GLN A 55 12.03 -20.77 -4.25
N VAL A 56 11.75 -19.75 -3.41
CA VAL A 56 11.55 -18.37 -3.87
C VAL A 56 12.81 -17.89 -4.57
N ASN A 57 12.66 -17.52 -5.84
CA ASN A 57 13.76 -17.01 -6.64
C ASN A 57 13.83 -15.48 -6.53
N ALA A 58 14.85 -14.88 -7.15
CA ALA A 58 15.07 -13.44 -7.09
C ALA A 58 13.97 -12.62 -7.83
N GLU A 59 13.34 -13.22 -8.85
CA GLU A 59 12.25 -12.60 -9.62
C GLU A 59 10.98 -12.53 -8.76
N ASP A 60 10.60 -13.63 -8.09
CA ASP A 60 9.46 -13.67 -7.16
C ASP A 60 9.60 -12.57 -6.08
N ALA A 61 10.80 -12.42 -5.52
CA ALA A 61 11.07 -11.39 -4.52
C ALA A 61 10.96 -9.97 -5.11
N ALA A 62 11.43 -9.76 -6.34
CA ALA A 62 11.34 -8.47 -7.01
C ALA A 62 9.89 -8.08 -7.34
N GLU A 63 9.07 -9.05 -7.75
CA GLU A 63 7.64 -8.85 -8.02
C GLU A 63 6.88 -8.46 -6.75
N ILE A 64 7.11 -9.19 -5.64
CA ILE A 64 6.50 -8.84 -4.35
C ILE A 64 6.93 -7.44 -3.88
N LEU A 65 8.21 -7.08 -4.07
CA LEU A 65 8.67 -5.74 -3.74
C LEU A 65 8.01 -4.65 -4.60
N ALA A 66 7.77 -4.92 -5.88
CA ALA A 66 7.05 -3.99 -6.76
C ALA A 66 5.60 -3.79 -6.31
N LEU A 67 4.89 -4.88 -5.96
CA LEU A 67 3.53 -4.79 -5.41
C LEU A 67 3.51 -4.04 -4.06
N MET A 68 4.53 -4.24 -3.22
CA MET A 68 4.67 -3.50 -1.97
C MET A 68 4.89 -1.99 -2.20
N ASP A 69 5.63 -1.60 -3.25
CA ASP A 69 5.81 -0.19 -3.60
C ASP A 69 4.51 0.46 -4.06
N GLU A 70 3.69 -0.24 -4.85
CA GLU A 70 2.39 0.29 -5.29
C GLU A 70 1.48 0.65 -4.11
N ILE A 71 1.44 -0.20 -3.07
CA ILE A 71 0.68 0.08 -1.85
C ILE A 71 1.19 1.36 -1.17
N LEU A 72 2.51 1.55 -1.06
CA LEU A 72 3.07 2.77 -0.48
C LEU A 72 2.79 4.00 -1.35
N GLN A 73 2.77 3.80 -2.67
CA GLN A 73 2.53 4.85 -3.63
C GLN A 73 1.10 5.37 -3.53
N GLU A 74 0.10 4.50 -3.44
CA GLU A 74 -1.31 4.89 -3.26
C GLU A 74 -1.58 5.49 -1.87
N VAL A 75 -1.09 4.84 -0.81
CA VAL A 75 -1.43 5.22 0.56
C VAL A 75 -0.73 6.52 1.00
N PHE A 76 0.49 6.78 0.51
CA PHE A 76 1.33 7.88 1.00
C PHE A 76 1.84 8.81 -0.10
N GLN A 77 2.54 8.27 -1.10
CA GLN A 77 3.33 9.11 -2.01
C GLN A 77 2.46 9.92 -2.97
N GLY A 78 1.43 9.29 -3.56
CA GLY A 78 0.46 9.90 -4.46
C GLY A 78 -0.31 11.05 -3.81
N PRO A 79 -0.92 10.85 -2.62
CA PRO A 79 -1.55 11.91 -1.85
C PRO A 79 -0.59 13.07 -1.52
N ALA A 80 0.62 12.76 -1.03
CA ALA A 80 1.61 13.78 -0.68
C ALA A 80 2.06 14.59 -1.90
N ARG A 81 2.32 13.94 -3.04
CA ARG A 81 2.67 14.59 -4.31
C ARG A 81 1.57 15.54 -4.76
N THR A 82 0.32 15.08 -4.71
CA THR A 82 -0.85 15.86 -5.13
C THR A 82 -1.06 17.07 -4.22
N ALA A 83 -0.93 16.90 -2.90
CA ALA A 83 -1.01 18.00 -1.93
C ALA A 83 0.04 19.09 -2.21
N ARG A 84 1.30 18.70 -2.43
CA ARG A 84 2.40 19.64 -2.76
C ARG A 84 2.17 20.39 -4.07
N VAL A 85 1.57 19.76 -5.08
CA VAL A 85 1.24 20.43 -6.35
C VAL A 85 0.12 21.46 -6.14
N ARG A 86 -0.92 21.10 -5.37
CA ARG A 86 -2.04 22.00 -5.05
C ARG A 86 -1.58 23.21 -4.24
N GLN A 87 -0.76 23.00 -3.20
CA GLN A 87 -0.19 24.08 -2.38
C GLN A 87 0.59 25.09 -3.23
N ARG A 88 1.51 24.61 -4.07
CA ARG A 88 2.28 25.48 -4.99
C ARG A 88 1.39 26.27 -5.94
N ARG A 89 0.22 25.76 -6.32
CA ARG A 89 -0.73 26.48 -7.18
C ARG A 89 -1.39 27.63 -6.43
N VAL A 90 -1.88 27.38 -5.21
CA VAL A 90 -2.49 28.40 -4.35
C VAL A 90 -1.48 29.50 -4.02
N GLU A 91 -0.23 29.15 -3.74
CA GLU A 91 0.85 30.11 -3.48
C GLU A 91 1.09 31.06 -4.67
N ARG A 92 1.06 30.55 -5.91
CA ARG A 92 1.20 31.38 -7.11
C ARG A 92 -0.01 32.30 -7.33
N GLU A 93 -1.21 31.79 -7.11
CA GLU A 93 -2.45 32.58 -7.24
C GLU A 93 -2.48 33.74 -6.22
N ASN A 94 -2.01 33.49 -4.99
CA ASN A 94 -1.94 34.51 -3.93
C ASN A 94 -0.76 35.51 -4.08
N GLN A 95 0.18 35.25 -4.99
CA GLN A 95 1.34 36.12 -5.25
C GLN A 95 1.13 37.05 -6.46
N THR A 96 -0.02 36.97 -7.14
CA THR A 96 -0.34 37.86 -8.26
C THR A 96 -1.16 39.04 -7.72
N PRO A 97 -0.66 40.29 -7.81
CA PRO A 97 -1.35 41.48 -7.29
C PRO A 97 -2.63 41.84 -8.07
#